data_AF-A0AAF0QVY6-F1
#
_entry.id   AF-A0AAF0QVY6-F1
#
_cell.length_a   1.000
_cell.length_b   1.000
_cell.length_c   1.000
_cell.angle_alpha   90.00
_cell.angle_beta   90.00
_cell.angle_gamma   90.00
#
_symmetry.space_group_name_H-M   'P 1'
#
loop_
_entity.id
_entity.type
_entity.pdbx_description
1 polymer ?
#
loop_
_entity_poly.entity_id
_entity_poly.type
_entity_poly.pdbx_seq_one_letter_code
_entity_poly.pdbx_strand_id
1 'polypeptide(L)'
;MSTVDKMLIKGIRSFDPENKNVITFFRPLTLIVGPNGAGKTTIIECLKVACTGEMPPNCRSGHCFIHDPKVAGETETKGQIKLRFKTAAGKDVVCIRSFQLTQKATKMEYKAIESVLQTINPHTGEVLL
;
A
#
# COMPACT_ATOMS: atom_id res chain seq x y z
N MET A 1 13.66 -13.77 -13.69
CA MET A 1 12.99 -12.46 -13.81
C MET A 1 12.18 -12.23 -12.54
N SER A 2 12.27 -11.04 -11.94
CA SER A 2 11.42 -10.70 -10.79
C SER A 2 10.01 -10.32 -11.25
N THR A 3 8.99 -10.65 -10.47
CA THR A 3 7.61 -10.45 -10.90
C THR A 3 6.67 -10.05 -9.76
N VAL A 4 5.81 -9.06 -9.98
CA VAL A 4 4.76 -8.69 -9.01
C VAL A 4 3.53 -9.59 -9.17
N ASP A 5 2.96 -10.08 -8.06
CA ASP A 5 1.85 -11.04 -8.08
C ASP A 5 0.55 -10.44 -7.57
N LYS A 6 0.56 -9.90 -6.34
CA LYS A 6 -0.63 -9.33 -5.69
C LYS A 6 -0.26 -8.13 -4.85
N MET A 7 -1.15 -7.15 -4.78
CA MET A 7 -1.03 -6.03 -3.87
C MET A 7 -2.34 -5.79 -3.13
N LEU A 8 -2.27 -5.69 -1.81
CA LEU A 8 -3.36 -5.25 -0.97
C LEU A 8 -3.17 -3.77 -0.64
N ILE A 9 -4.25 -2.99 -0.78
CA ILE A 9 -4.34 -1.58 -0.41
C ILE A 9 -5.46 -1.42 0.62
N LYS A 10 -5.19 -0.68 1.69
CA LYS A 10 -6.13 -0.34 2.76
C LYS A 10 -5.87 1.09 3.24
N GLY A 11 -6.90 1.91 3.42
CA GLY A 11 -6.78 3.24 4.02
C GLY A 11 -5.87 4.22 3.26
N ILE A 12 -5.82 4.12 1.92
CA ILE A 12 -5.02 5.00 1.05
C ILE A 12 -5.96 5.76 0.10
N ARG A 13 -5.97 7.09 0.17
CA ARG A 13 -6.87 7.96 -0.61
C ARG A 13 -8.32 7.45 -0.61
N SER A 14 -8.87 7.07 -1.76
CA SER A 14 -10.23 6.55 -1.91
C SER A 14 -10.40 5.09 -1.49
N PHE A 15 -9.32 4.38 -1.17
CA PHE A 15 -9.40 3.03 -0.62
C PHE A 15 -9.76 3.09 0.86
N ASP A 16 -10.94 2.57 1.14
CA ASP A 16 -11.52 2.51 2.47
C ASP A 16 -10.58 1.83 3.50
N PRO A 17 -10.53 2.34 4.74
CA PRO A 17 -9.68 1.80 5.79
C PRO A 17 -10.27 0.61 6.53
N GLU A 18 -11.39 0.02 6.12
CA GLU A 18 -11.90 -1.25 6.65
C GLU A 18 -11.85 -2.36 5.60
N ASN A 19 -12.10 -2.01 4.34
CA ASN A 19 -12.12 -2.95 3.23
C ASN A 19 -10.73 -3.28 2.68
N LYS A 20 -10.44 -4.58 2.57
CA LYS A 20 -9.21 -5.08 1.95
C LYS A 20 -9.38 -5.16 0.44
N ASN A 21 -8.79 -4.21 -0.28
CA ASN A 21 -8.79 -4.21 -1.73
C ASN A 21 -7.55 -4.93 -2.26
N VAL A 22 -7.75 -6.07 -2.94
CA VAL A 22 -6.66 -6.90 -3.46
C VAL A 22 -6.61 -6.81 -4.98
N ILE A 23 -5.47 -6.35 -5.50
CA ILE A 23 -5.17 -6.28 -6.93
C ILE A 23 -4.28 -7.46 -7.28
N THR A 24 -4.66 -8.22 -8.32
CA THR A 24 -3.84 -9.30 -8.88
C THR A 24 -3.20 -8.81 -10.17
N PHE A 25 -1.88 -8.97 -10.28
CA PHE A 25 -1.12 -8.63 -11.47
C PHE A 25 -0.96 -9.86 -12.35
N PHE A 26 -1.46 -9.75 -13.59
CA PHE A 26 -1.39 -10.76 -14.63
C PHE A 26 -0.20 -10.53 -15.56
N ARG A 27 0.22 -11.62 -16.22
CA ARG A 27 1.31 -11.64 -17.19
C ARG A 27 0.77 -12.12 -18.54
N PRO A 28 1.29 -11.61 -19.67
CA PRO A 28 2.34 -10.59 -19.77
C PRO A 28 1.83 -9.16 -19.51
N LEU A 29 0.52 -8.96 -19.45
CA LEU A 29 -0.12 -7.65 -19.35
C LEU A 29 -1.20 -7.64 -18.27
N THR A 30 -1.23 -6.57 -17.47
CA THR A 30 -2.34 -6.24 -16.56
C THR A 30 -2.96 -4.94 -17.03
N LEU A 31 -4.27 -4.93 -17.30
CA LEU A 31 -5.00 -3.73 -17.69
C LEU A 31 -5.78 -3.18 -16.50
N ILE A 32 -5.56 -1.92 -16.14
CA ILE A 32 -6.29 -1.21 -15.07
C ILE A 32 -7.24 -0.21 -15.73
N VAL A 33 -8.53 -0.53 -15.77
CA VAL A 33 -9.59 0.33 -16.33
C VAL A 33 -10.58 0.76 -15.26
N GLY A 34 -11.35 1.80 -15.57
CA GLY A 34 -12.40 2.33 -14.70
C GLY A 34 -12.65 3.82 -14.96
N PRO A 35 -13.74 4.39 -14.42
CA PRO A 35 -14.07 5.80 -14.59
C PRO A 35 -13.06 6.74 -13.93
N ASN A 36 -13.18 8.04 -14.20
CA ASN A 36 -12.39 9.06 -13.51
C ASN A 36 -12.70 9.03 -12.01
N GLY A 37 -11.67 9.22 -11.18
CA GLY A 37 -11.82 9.11 -9.72
C GLY A 37 -11.86 7.70 -9.16
N ALA A 38 -11.85 6.64 -9.99
CA ALA A 38 -11.90 5.24 -9.51
C ALA A 38 -10.63 4.73 -8.79
N GLY A 39 -9.62 5.58 -8.57
CA GLY A 39 -8.39 5.19 -7.86
C GLY A 39 -7.32 4.50 -8.72
N LYS A 40 -7.45 4.50 -10.06
CA LYS A 40 -6.43 3.90 -10.97
C LYS A 40 -5.01 4.44 -10.71
N THR A 41 -4.87 5.76 -10.62
CA THR A 41 -3.58 6.40 -10.33
C THR A 41 -3.07 6.02 -8.94
N THR A 42 -3.97 5.94 -7.94
CA THR A 42 -3.64 5.50 -6.59
C THR A 42 -3.04 4.10 -6.56
N ILE A 43 -3.51 3.17 -7.41
CA ILE A 43 -2.92 1.84 -7.53
C ILE A 43 -1.44 1.92 -7.95
N ILE A 44 -1.13 2.75 -8.94
CA ILE A 44 0.25 2.93 -9.43
C ILE A 44 1.11 3.64 -8.38
N GLU A 45 0.56 4.64 -7.68
CA GLU A 45 1.23 5.28 -6.55
C GLU A 45 1.56 4.30 -5.43
N CYS A 46 0.61 3.42 -5.05
CA CYS A 46 0.85 2.39 -4.05
C CYS A 46 1.96 1.42 -4.48
N LEU A 47 2.00 1.05 -5.77
CA LEU A 47 3.06 0.21 -6.31
C LEU A 47 4.42 0.92 -6.21
N LYS A 48 4.50 2.22 -6.55
CA LYS A 48 5.71 3.02 -6.39
C LYS A 48 6.16 3.07 -4.93
N VAL A 49 5.24 3.39 -4.01
CA VAL A 49 5.52 3.50 -2.57
C VAL A 49 5.99 2.16 -2.00
N ALA A 50 5.38 1.04 -2.40
CA ALA A 50 5.80 -0.28 -1.96
C ALA A 50 7.23 -0.63 -2.40
N CYS A 51 7.61 -0.28 -3.63
CA CYS A 51 8.93 -0.60 -4.18
C CYS A 51 10.04 0.37 -3.72
N THR A 52 9.72 1.64 -3.52
CA THR A 52 10.74 2.71 -3.31
C THR A 52 10.67 3.34 -1.93
N GLY A 53 9.54 3.26 -1.24
CA GLY A 53 9.27 4.03 -0.03
C GLY A 53 9.01 5.52 -0.26
N GLU A 54 9.16 6.02 -1.51
CA GLU A 54 8.92 7.42 -1.83
C GLU A 54 7.44 7.75 -1.89
N MET A 55 7.05 8.85 -1.25
CA MET A 55 5.69 9.37 -1.33
C MET A 55 5.38 9.93 -2.72
N PRO A 56 4.10 9.91 -3.15
CA PRO A 56 3.70 10.60 -4.37
C PRO A 56 3.96 12.12 -4.26
N PRO A 57 4.21 12.79 -5.40
CA PRO A 57 4.42 14.24 -5.41
C PRO A 57 3.19 14.97 -4.86
N ASN A 58 3.40 16.16 -4.30
CA ASN A 58 2.36 17.04 -3.77
C ASN A 58 1.54 16.46 -2.58
N CYS A 59 2.00 15.39 -1.92
CA CYS A 59 1.29 14.78 -0.80
C CYS A 59 1.45 15.47 0.57
N ARG A 60 1.93 16.72 0.65
CA ARG A 60 2.19 17.48 1.90
C ARG A 60 2.75 16.58 3.02
N SER A 61 3.93 15.99 2.82
CA SER A 61 4.55 15.07 3.81
C SER A 61 3.72 13.82 4.16
N GLY A 62 2.90 13.31 3.24
CA GLY A 62 2.15 12.06 3.37
C GLY A 62 0.68 12.22 3.79
N HIS A 63 0.26 13.42 4.22
CA HIS A 63 -1.11 13.67 4.69
C HIS A 63 -2.18 13.40 3.63
N CYS A 64 -1.93 13.77 2.38
CA CYS A 64 -2.93 13.60 1.30
C CYS A 64 -2.92 12.19 0.70
N PHE A 65 -2.01 11.31 1.16
CA PHE A 65 -1.90 9.94 0.66
C PHE A 65 -2.75 8.97 1.49
N ILE A 66 -2.81 9.16 2.80
CA ILE A 66 -3.66 8.35 3.69
C ILE A 66 -5.10 8.82 3.55
N HIS A 67 -6.06 7.89 3.66
CA HIS A 67 -7.47 8.24 3.69
C HIS A 67 -7.73 9.22 4.85
N ASP A 68 -8.47 10.30 4.58
CA ASP A 68 -8.68 11.36 5.55
C ASP A 68 -9.66 10.88 6.63
N PRO A 69 -9.24 10.80 7.92
CA PRO A 69 -10.11 10.34 9.00
C PRO A 69 -11.38 11.18 9.15
N LYS A 70 -11.36 12.45 8.73
CA LYS A 70 -12.53 13.34 8.76
C LYS A 70 -13.67 12.85 7.87
N VAL A 71 -13.36 12.14 6.78
CA VAL A 71 -14.37 11.61 5.85
C VAL A 71 -15.22 10.53 6.53
N ALA A 72 -14.60 9.72 7.40
CA ALA A 72 -15.27 8.69 8.17
C ALA A 72 -15.78 9.18 9.54
N GLY A 73 -15.47 10.42 9.93
CA GLY A 73 -15.77 10.94 11.27
C GLY A 73 -14.89 10.33 12.38
N GLU A 74 -13.75 9.75 12.01
CA GLU A 74 -12.82 9.08 12.91
C GLU A 74 -11.72 10.03 13.38
N THR A 75 -11.03 9.66 14.47
CA THR A 75 -9.86 10.43 14.97
C THR A 75 -8.55 10.00 14.32
N GLU A 76 -8.50 8.78 13.79
CA GLU A 76 -7.31 8.17 13.23
C GLU A 76 -7.69 7.33 12.00
N THR A 77 -6.80 7.28 11.01
CA THR A 77 -6.88 6.30 9.93
C THR A 77 -5.53 5.64 9.71
N LYS A 78 -5.55 4.30 9.61
CA LYS A 78 -4.38 3.48 9.32
C LYS A 78 -4.39 3.06 7.86
N GLY A 79 -3.31 3.39 7.16
CA GLY A 79 -3.05 2.98 5.79
C GLY A 79 -2.10 1.80 5.74
N GLN A 80 -2.33 0.85 4.83
CA GLN A 80 -1.40 -0.26 4.60
C GLN A 80 -1.32 -0.61 3.11
N ILE A 81 -0.10 -0.86 2.66
CA ILE A 81 0.21 -1.44 1.36
C ILE A 81 0.98 -2.74 1.62
N LYS A 82 0.49 -3.85 1.06
CA LYS A 82 1.14 -5.16 1.14
C LYS A 82 1.36 -5.70 -0.26
N LEU A 83 2.59 -5.64 -0.75
CA LEU A 83 2.97 -6.09 -2.09
C LEU A 83 3.66 -7.45 -2.02
N ARG A 84 3.07 -8.46 -2.66
CA ARG A 84 3.72 -9.75 -2.90
C ARG A 84 4.39 -9.75 -4.27
N PHE A 85 5.66 -10.13 -4.29
CA PHE A 85 6.42 -10.30 -5.51
C PHE A 85 7.38 -11.49 -5.38
N LYS A 86 7.75 -12.04 -6.53
CA LYS A 86 8.75 -13.09 -6.66
C LYS A 86 10.06 -12.48 -7.12
N THR A 87 11.16 -12.85 -6.48
CA THR A 87 12.51 -12.42 -6.86
C THR A 87 13.00 -13.16 -8.10
N ALA A 88 14.08 -12.69 -8.72
CA ALA A 88 14.74 -13.38 -9.82
C ALA A 88 15.21 -14.81 -9.47
N ALA A 89 15.47 -15.08 -8.18
CA ALA A 89 15.83 -16.40 -7.65
C ALA A 89 14.60 -17.28 -7.32
N GLY A 90 13.39 -16.85 -7.67
CA GLY A 90 12.16 -17.61 -7.45
C GLY A 90 11.59 -17.55 -6.03
N LYS A 91 12.22 -16.82 -5.10
CA LYS A 91 11.75 -16.65 -3.73
C LYS A 91 10.57 -15.70 -3.64
N ASP A 92 9.55 -16.06 -2.87
CA ASP A 92 8.39 -15.23 -2.56
C ASP A 92 8.71 -14.23 -1.45
N VAL A 93 8.42 -12.96 -1.72
CA VAL A 93 8.69 -11.82 -0.84
C VAL A 93 7.43 -10.99 -0.68
N VAL A 94 7.22 -10.47 0.52
CA VAL A 94 6.12 -9.57 0.85
C VAL A 94 6.68 -8.28 1.43
N CYS A 95 6.51 -7.17 0.71
CA CYS A 95 6.77 -5.84 1.21
C CYS A 95 5.54 -5.30 1.94
N ILE A 96 5.73 -4.81 3.16
CA ILE A 96 4.70 -4.16 3.96
C ILE A 96 5.13 -2.72 4.22
N ARG A 97 4.21 -1.79 3.95
CA ARG A 97 4.31 -0.38 4.32
C ARG A 97 3.05 0.01 5.07
N SER A 98 3.20 0.40 6.33
CA SER A 98 2.09 0.79 7.20
C SER A 98 2.25 2.26 7.61
N PHE A 99 1.14 2.99 7.59
CA PHE A 99 1.07 4.42 7.82
C PHE A 99 -0.09 4.74 8.76
N GLN A 100 -0.01 5.88 9.41
CA GLN A 100 -1.06 6.40 10.27
C GLN A 100 -1.22 7.90 10.06
N LEU A 101 -2.46 8.33 10.00
CA LEU A 101 -2.85 9.73 9.95
C LEU A 101 -3.81 9.98 11.12
N THR A 102 -3.41 10.86 12.03
CA THR A 102 -4.18 11.21 13.23
C THR A 102 -4.65 12.65 13.13
N GLN A 103 -5.93 12.89 13.37
CA GLN A 103 -6.48 14.22 13.53
C GLN A 103 -6.25 14.71 14.97
N LYS A 104 -5.39 15.72 15.13
CA LYS A 104 -5.27 16.48 16.38
C LYS A 104 -6.14 17.74 16.29
N ALA A 105 -6.32 18.42 17.42
CA ALA A 105 -7.16 19.61 17.53
C ALA A 105 -6.86 20.69 16.47
N THR A 106 -5.59 20.91 16.15
CA THR A 106 -5.15 22.00 15.26
C THR A 106 -4.47 21.54 13.98
N LYS A 107 -4.09 20.26 13.88
CA LYS A 107 -3.33 19.74 12.74
C LYS A 107 -3.58 18.26 12.50
N MET A 108 -3.28 17.82 11.28
CA MET A 108 -3.12 16.41 10.97
C MET A 108 -1.69 16.00 11.30
N GLU A 109 -1.51 14.81 11.85
CA GLU A 109 -0.20 14.22 12.13
C GLU A 109 -0.04 12.93 11.34
N TYR A 110 0.98 12.86 10.50
CA TYR A 110 1.31 11.70 9.70
C TYR A 110 2.47 10.94 10.37
N LYS A 111 2.38 9.61 10.37
CA LYS A 111 3.43 8.72 10.87
C LYS A 111 3.60 7.51 9.96
N ALA A 112 4.83 7.23 9.55
CA ALA A 112 5.20 5.92 9.01
C ALA A 112 5.37 4.95 10.18
N ILE A 113 4.58 3.88 10.22
CA ILE A 113 4.63 2.89 11.31
C ILE A 113 5.62 1.79 10.98
N GLU A 114 5.52 1.23 9.78
CA GLU A 114 6.21 -0.01 9.44
C GLU A 114 6.72 0.03 8.01
N SER A 115 7.93 -0.48 7.82
CA SER A 115 8.57 -0.66 6.53
C SER A 115 9.37 -1.97 6.56
N VAL A 116 8.71 -3.07 6.25
CA VAL A 116 9.26 -4.43 6.41
C VAL A 116 9.26 -5.18 5.08
N LEU A 117 10.28 -6.01 4.88
CA LEU A 117 10.34 -7.00 3.80
C LEU A 117 10.36 -8.38 4.43
N GLN A 118 9.32 -9.18 4.17
CA GLN A 118 9.23 -10.55 4.65
C GLN A 118 9.55 -11.52 3.53
N THR A 119 10.33 -12.55 3.82
CA THR A 119 10.53 -13.68 2.91
C THR A 119 9.86 -14.92 3.49
N ILE A 120 9.26 -15.75 2.63
CA ILE A 120 8.66 -17.00 3.08
C ILE A 120 9.65 -18.11 2.77
N ASN A 121 10.05 -18.88 3.79
CA ASN A 121 10.88 -20.06 3.59
C ASN A 121 10.04 -21.12 2.84
N PRO A 122 10.44 -21.52 1.61
CA PRO A 122 9.65 -22.44 0.80
C PRO A 122 9.57 -23.86 1.37
N HIS A 123 10.46 -24.23 2.31
CA HIS A 123 10.49 -25.57 2.90
C HIS A 123 9.70 -25.66 4.21
N THR A 124 9.72 -24.60 5.02
CA THR A 124 9.09 -24.61 6.36
C THR A 124 7.80 -23.80 6.41
N GLY A 125 7.51 -22.97 5.41
CA GLY A 125 6.40 -22.01 5.43
C GLY A 125 6.62 -20.86 6.41
N GLU A 126 7.78 -20.80 7.05
CA GLU A 126 8.13 -19.81 8.05
C GLU A 126 8.33 -18.43 7.41
N VAL A 127 7.79 -17.40 8.06
CA VAL A 127 7.94 -16.01 7.64
C VAL A 127 9.20 -15.45 8.30
N LEU A 128 10.21 -15.19 7.49
CA LEU A 128 11.47 -14.56 7.91
C LEU A 128 11.34 -13.04 7.69
N LEU A 129 11.63 -12.28 8.76
CA LEU A 129 11.65 -10.80 8.77
C LEU A 129 13.01 -10.26 8.29
#